data_AF-A0A836CHV5-F1
#
_entry.id   AF-A0A836CHV5-F1
#
_cell.length_a   1.000
_cell.length_b   1.000
_cell.length_c   1.000
_cell.angle_alpha   90.00
_cell.angle_beta   90.00
_cell.angle_gamma   90.00
#
_symmetry.space_group_name_H-M   'P 1'
#
loop_
_entity.id
_entity.type
_entity.pdbx_description
1 polymer ?
#
loop_
_entity_poly.entity_id
_entity_poly.type
_entity_poly.pdbx_seq_one_letter_code
_entity_poly.pdbx_strand_id
1 'polypeptide(L)'
;MRRVLGLVSVAGSLSSAAGNAGCSLRNFCNGHGTCNTGAKECICDMGWGHSSEVTAGDISPDCDERTCPTGRAWASLPLPDGHPIQECSGVGTCDRTTGACACPRGYSGSACQRLGCAGDASCGGHGRCMSMRQLGLTHAAAPLLGADTVYGSSAAAAWDADKLWACLCDSSWPVGIGAGETQASEWFGPACTQRRCPSGDDPMTSADETDCTGKTTPYVAATATGEAGNLCHVDCSNRGTCNYGTGVCKCYPGFSGHNCGQLTTAPG
;
A
#
# COMPACT_ATOMS: atom_id res chain seq x y z
N MET A 1 -60.96 -55.75 -49.71
CA MET A 1 -61.03 -54.34 -50.13
C MET A 1 -59.73 -53.66 -49.72
N ARG A 2 -58.91 -53.24 -50.70
CA ARG A 2 -57.59 -52.60 -50.48
C ARG A 2 -57.79 -51.19 -49.92
N ARG A 3 -57.16 -50.86 -48.80
CA ARG A 3 -57.00 -49.46 -48.35
C ARG A 3 -55.55 -49.05 -48.57
N VAL A 4 -55.38 -48.01 -49.39
CA VAL A 4 -54.13 -47.39 -49.79
C VAL A 4 -53.56 -46.60 -48.60
N LEU A 5 -52.32 -46.87 -48.20
CA LEU A 5 -51.57 -46.06 -47.25
C LEU A 5 -51.06 -44.81 -47.99
N GLY A 6 -51.56 -43.63 -47.63
CA GLY A 6 -51.02 -42.36 -48.09
C GLY A 6 -49.75 -42.01 -47.31
N LEU A 7 -48.61 -41.92 -48.00
CA LEU A 7 -47.38 -41.34 -47.46
C LEU A 7 -47.58 -39.83 -47.28
N VAL A 8 -47.57 -39.39 -46.02
CA VAL A 8 -47.44 -37.96 -45.68
C VAL A 8 -45.95 -37.61 -45.75
N SER A 9 -45.56 -36.95 -46.83
CA SER A 9 -44.24 -36.34 -46.97
C SER A 9 -44.16 -35.12 -46.05
N VAL A 10 -43.53 -35.26 -44.89
CA VAL A 10 -43.10 -34.08 -44.10
C VAL A 10 -41.91 -33.49 -44.85
N ALA A 11 -42.17 -32.44 -45.62
CA ALA A 11 -41.11 -31.58 -46.14
C ALA A 11 -40.45 -30.87 -44.95
N GLY A 12 -39.46 -31.53 -44.36
CA GLY A 12 -38.49 -30.85 -43.51
C GLY A 12 -37.75 -29.87 -44.40
N SER A 13 -38.08 -28.58 -44.27
CA SER A 13 -37.29 -27.50 -44.80
C SER A 13 -35.89 -27.61 -44.19
N LEU A 14 -34.98 -28.25 -44.92
CA LEU A 14 -33.54 -28.03 -44.79
C LEU A 14 -33.31 -26.56 -45.14
N SER A 15 -33.40 -25.69 -44.13
CA SER A 15 -32.86 -24.34 -44.24
C SER A 15 -31.37 -24.50 -44.54
N SER A 16 -31.03 -24.24 -45.79
CA SER A 16 -29.67 -24.04 -46.26
C SER A 16 -28.91 -23.14 -45.29
N ALA A 17 -27.86 -23.67 -44.67
CA ALA A 17 -26.90 -22.94 -43.84
C ALA A 17 -26.02 -21.98 -44.69
N ALA A 18 -26.67 -21.15 -45.50
CA ALA A 18 -26.05 -20.08 -46.27
C ALA A 18 -26.66 -18.77 -45.79
N GLY A 19 -26.28 -18.33 -44.58
CA GLY A 19 -26.79 -17.08 -44.04
C GLY A 19 -26.64 -16.83 -42.55
N ASN A 20 -25.52 -17.21 -41.90
CA ASN A 20 -25.01 -16.44 -40.76
C ASN A 20 -23.56 -16.82 -40.41
N ALA A 21 -22.66 -16.70 -41.38
CA ALA A 21 -21.22 -16.93 -41.16
C ALA A 21 -20.52 -15.75 -40.44
N GLY A 22 -21.27 -14.74 -39.97
CA GLY A 22 -20.74 -13.46 -39.50
C GLY A 22 -19.58 -13.61 -38.51
N CYS A 23 -19.86 -14.11 -37.30
CA CYS A 23 -18.85 -14.26 -36.25
C CYS A 23 -18.54 -15.73 -35.91
N SER A 24 -18.75 -16.64 -36.86
CA SER A 24 -18.44 -18.07 -36.67
C SER A 24 -16.94 -18.31 -36.39
N LEU A 25 -16.06 -17.53 -37.03
CA LEU A 25 -14.61 -17.50 -36.79
C LEU A 25 -14.20 -16.81 -35.47
N ARG A 26 -15.18 -16.40 -34.67
CA ARG A 26 -15.06 -15.78 -33.36
C ARG A 26 -15.99 -16.47 -32.36
N ASN A 27 -16.19 -17.78 -32.52
CA ASN A 27 -16.97 -18.62 -31.61
C ASN A 27 -18.35 -18.03 -31.21
N PHE A 28 -18.99 -17.29 -32.12
CA PHE A 28 -20.22 -16.55 -31.83
C PHE A 28 -20.12 -15.65 -30.58
N CYS A 29 -18.99 -14.96 -30.44
CA CYS A 29 -18.64 -14.08 -29.33
C CYS A 29 -18.68 -14.77 -27.96
N ASN A 30 -18.50 -16.10 -27.94
CA ASN A 30 -18.54 -16.97 -26.75
C ASN A 30 -19.76 -16.76 -25.83
N GLY A 31 -20.86 -16.20 -26.36
CA GLY A 31 -22.04 -15.83 -25.57
C GLY A 31 -21.83 -14.61 -24.65
N HIS A 32 -20.75 -13.87 -24.82
CA HIS A 32 -20.37 -12.69 -24.04
C HIS A 32 -20.28 -11.44 -24.91
N GLY A 33 -21.12 -11.36 -25.95
CA GLY A 33 -21.19 -10.20 -26.81
C GLY A 33 -22.20 -10.35 -27.93
N THR A 34 -22.36 -9.26 -28.66
CA THR A 34 -23.23 -9.19 -29.85
C THR A 34 -22.39 -9.25 -31.13
N CYS A 35 -22.74 -10.14 -32.05
CA CYS A 35 -22.07 -10.25 -33.34
C CYS A 35 -22.51 -9.14 -34.31
N ASN A 36 -21.57 -8.31 -34.74
CA ASN A 36 -21.76 -7.47 -35.93
C ASN A 36 -21.48 -8.31 -37.18
N THR A 37 -22.54 -8.80 -37.82
CA THR A 37 -22.43 -9.71 -38.96
C THR A 37 -21.84 -9.06 -40.22
N GLY A 38 -21.96 -7.73 -40.36
CA GLY A 38 -21.39 -6.97 -41.49
C GLY A 38 -19.88 -6.78 -41.37
N ALA A 39 -19.39 -6.46 -40.16
CA ALA A 39 -17.97 -6.32 -39.87
C ALA A 39 -17.28 -7.66 -39.54
N LYS A 40 -18.06 -8.70 -39.21
CA LYS A 40 -17.56 -10.00 -38.69
C LYS A 40 -16.76 -9.85 -37.39
N GLU A 41 -17.19 -8.91 -36.56
CA GLU A 41 -16.55 -8.54 -35.30
C GLU A 41 -17.53 -8.72 -34.14
N CYS A 42 -16.99 -9.04 -32.97
CA CYS A 42 -17.77 -9.12 -31.74
C CYS A 42 -17.74 -7.77 -31.01
N ILE A 43 -18.91 -7.32 -30.57
CA ILE A 43 -19.06 -6.24 -29.61
C ILE A 43 -19.26 -6.90 -28.25
N CYS A 44 -18.21 -6.99 -27.46
CA CYS A 44 -18.22 -7.73 -26.20
C CYS A 44 -19.03 -7.04 -25.12
N ASP A 45 -19.61 -7.82 -24.22
CA ASP A 45 -20.32 -7.33 -23.03
C ASP A 45 -19.35 -6.78 -21.97
N MET A 46 -19.88 -5.98 -21.04
CA MET A 46 -19.11 -5.48 -19.89
C MET A 46 -18.51 -6.65 -19.10
N GLY A 47 -17.24 -6.54 -18.74
CA GLY A 47 -16.43 -7.56 -18.10
C GLY A 47 -15.79 -8.58 -19.05
N TRP A 48 -16.00 -8.48 -20.37
CA TRP A 48 -15.47 -9.40 -21.39
C TRP A 48 -14.76 -8.69 -22.56
N GLY A 49 -14.19 -7.51 -22.30
CA GLY A 49 -13.50 -6.70 -23.31
C GLY A 49 -14.37 -5.64 -23.98
N HIS A 50 -15.45 -5.17 -23.34
CA HIS A 50 -16.21 -4.04 -23.87
C HIS A 50 -15.30 -2.80 -24.02
N SER A 51 -15.46 -2.05 -25.12
CA SER A 51 -14.55 -0.95 -25.50
C SER A 51 -14.49 0.20 -24.50
N SER A 52 -15.45 0.30 -23.58
CA SER A 52 -15.44 1.30 -22.50
C SER A 52 -14.60 0.91 -21.28
N GLU A 53 -14.11 -0.34 -21.18
CA GLU A 53 -13.42 -0.85 -19.99
C GLU A 53 -11.92 -1.06 -20.21
N VAL A 54 -11.53 -1.36 -21.44
CA VAL A 54 -10.15 -1.64 -21.84
C VAL A 54 -9.41 -0.38 -22.29
N THR A 55 -8.19 -0.20 -21.79
CA THR A 55 -7.26 0.82 -22.28
C THR A 55 -6.53 0.24 -23.50
N ALA A 56 -7.07 0.48 -24.70
CA ALA A 56 -6.50 0.17 -26.03
C ALA A 56 -5.44 -0.95 -26.08
N GLY A 57 -5.85 -2.21 -26.26
CA GLY A 57 -4.93 -3.32 -26.57
C GLY A 57 -5.39 -4.72 -26.16
N ASP A 58 -6.24 -4.82 -25.14
CA ASP A 58 -6.55 -6.10 -24.46
C ASP A 58 -8.01 -6.56 -24.65
N ILE A 59 -8.59 -6.35 -25.84
CA ILE A 59 -9.93 -6.86 -26.16
C ILE A 59 -9.76 -8.23 -26.82
N SER A 60 -10.27 -9.28 -26.18
CA SER A 60 -10.44 -10.57 -26.86
C SER A 60 -11.36 -10.38 -28.09
N PRO A 61 -10.91 -10.75 -29.30
CA PRO A 61 -11.70 -10.60 -30.53
C PRO A 61 -13.00 -11.41 -30.54
N ASP A 62 -13.13 -12.41 -29.67
CA ASP A 62 -14.30 -13.28 -29.53
C ASP A 62 -14.91 -13.27 -28.12
N CYS A 63 -14.54 -12.32 -27.26
CA CYS A 63 -15.11 -12.12 -25.93
C CYS A 63 -14.98 -13.34 -25.00
N ASP A 64 -13.91 -14.13 -25.15
CA ASP A 64 -13.62 -15.30 -24.31
C ASP A 64 -12.78 -14.97 -23.06
N GLU A 65 -12.29 -13.74 -22.95
CA GLU A 65 -11.45 -13.27 -21.86
C GLU A 65 -12.12 -12.20 -21.01
N ARG A 66 -11.92 -12.29 -19.70
CA ARG A 66 -12.39 -11.28 -18.73
C ARG A 66 -11.55 -10.00 -18.79
N THR A 67 -12.23 -8.87 -18.65
CA THR A 67 -11.59 -7.58 -18.36
C THR A 67 -11.15 -7.53 -16.90
N CYS A 68 -9.89 -7.15 -16.64
CA CYS A 68 -9.43 -6.87 -15.28
C CYS A 68 -9.59 -5.40 -14.88
N PRO A 69 -9.68 -5.12 -13.57
CA PRO A 69 -9.66 -3.77 -13.05
C PRO A 69 -8.42 -2.99 -13.50
N THR A 70 -8.64 -1.72 -13.83
CA THR A 70 -7.58 -0.80 -14.19
C THR A 70 -7.30 0.16 -13.02
N GLY A 71 -6.06 0.64 -12.96
CA GLY A 71 -5.61 1.59 -11.95
C GLY A 71 -4.46 2.43 -12.48
N ARG A 72 -4.15 3.53 -11.80
CA ARG A 72 -3.01 4.38 -12.17
C ARG A 72 -1.73 3.54 -12.13
N ALA A 73 -0.92 3.57 -13.19
CA ALA A 73 0.25 2.71 -13.28
C ALA A 73 1.32 3.04 -12.21
N TRP A 74 2.15 2.06 -11.86
CA TRP A 74 3.29 2.26 -10.94
C TRP A 74 4.53 2.79 -11.63
N ALA A 75 4.80 2.34 -12.86
CA ALA A 75 5.89 2.81 -13.68
C ALA A 75 5.39 2.95 -15.12
N SER A 76 5.52 4.15 -15.67
CA SER A 76 5.16 4.45 -17.07
C SER A 76 5.68 5.85 -17.42
N LEU A 77 5.51 6.29 -18.67
CA LEU A 77 5.81 7.66 -19.04
C LEU A 77 4.89 8.62 -18.26
N PRO A 78 5.42 9.69 -17.65
CA PRO A 78 4.63 10.63 -16.87
C PRO A 78 3.68 11.44 -17.75
N LEU A 79 2.46 11.67 -17.25
CA LEU A 79 1.49 12.65 -17.75
C LEU A 79 1.37 13.80 -16.73
N PRO A 80 0.76 14.94 -17.08
CA PRO A 80 0.60 16.08 -16.17
C PRO A 80 -0.06 15.72 -14.83
N ASP A 81 -1.00 14.77 -14.83
CA ASP A 81 -1.69 14.32 -13.62
C ASP A 81 -1.10 13.03 -13.02
N GLY A 82 0.13 12.64 -13.38
CA GLY A 82 0.80 11.40 -12.96
C GLY A 82 0.84 10.32 -14.04
N HIS A 83 0.85 9.03 -13.69
CA HIS A 83 0.92 7.94 -14.67
C HIS A 83 -0.42 7.64 -15.38
N PRO A 84 -0.45 7.12 -16.63
CA PRO A 84 -1.67 6.60 -17.25
C PRO A 84 -2.39 5.53 -16.40
N ILE A 85 -3.68 5.33 -16.69
CA ILE A 85 -4.44 4.18 -16.20
C ILE A 85 -4.03 2.94 -17.02
N GLN A 86 -3.77 1.83 -16.33
CA GLN A 86 -3.39 0.54 -16.93
C GLN A 86 -4.08 -0.62 -16.22
N GLU A 87 -4.30 -1.71 -16.93
CA GLU A 87 -4.73 -2.98 -16.36
C GLU A 87 -3.80 -3.41 -15.22
N CYS A 88 -4.39 -3.79 -14.09
CA CYS A 88 -3.65 -4.19 -12.89
C CYS A 88 -2.54 -3.20 -12.48
N SER A 89 -2.78 -1.90 -12.73
CA SER A 89 -1.83 -0.79 -12.48
C SER A 89 -0.44 -1.00 -13.07
N GLY A 90 -0.35 -1.78 -14.16
CA GLY A 90 0.90 -2.10 -14.84
C GLY A 90 1.88 -2.94 -14.01
N VAL A 91 1.43 -3.52 -12.89
CA VAL A 91 2.29 -4.28 -11.98
C VAL A 91 1.76 -5.68 -11.68
N GLY A 92 0.44 -5.86 -11.69
CA GLY A 92 -0.19 -7.17 -11.54
C GLY A 92 -0.40 -7.88 -12.87
N THR A 93 -0.70 -9.17 -12.78
CA THR A 93 -1.09 -10.00 -13.93
C THR A 93 -2.60 -10.21 -13.91
N CYS A 94 -3.28 -9.97 -15.03
CA CYS A 94 -4.71 -10.25 -15.14
C CYS A 94 -4.96 -11.75 -15.30
N ASP A 95 -5.78 -12.32 -14.43
CA ASP A 95 -6.39 -13.62 -14.66
C ASP A 95 -7.61 -13.44 -15.56
N ARG A 96 -7.45 -13.77 -16.85
CA ARG A 96 -8.50 -13.66 -17.87
C ARG A 96 -9.69 -14.59 -17.66
N THR A 97 -9.61 -15.56 -16.76
CA THR A 97 -10.75 -16.45 -16.45
C THR A 97 -11.66 -15.84 -15.38
N THR A 98 -11.08 -15.16 -14.39
CA THR A 98 -11.81 -14.59 -13.25
C THR A 98 -12.03 -13.08 -13.37
N GLY A 99 -11.21 -12.38 -14.16
CA GLY A 99 -11.17 -10.91 -14.22
C GLY A 99 -10.50 -10.29 -13.00
N ALA A 100 -9.75 -11.06 -12.21
CA ALA A 100 -9.05 -10.57 -11.03
C ALA A 100 -7.56 -10.31 -11.32
N CYS A 101 -7.01 -9.26 -10.73
CA CYS A 101 -5.57 -8.99 -10.78
C CYS A 101 -4.82 -9.81 -9.72
N ALA A 102 -3.85 -10.61 -10.16
CA ALA A 102 -2.86 -11.24 -9.29
C ALA A 102 -1.76 -10.22 -8.94
N CYS A 103 -1.77 -9.73 -7.70
CA CYS A 103 -0.83 -8.70 -7.26
C CYS A 103 0.50 -9.29 -6.77
N PRO A 104 1.65 -8.69 -7.15
CA PRO A 104 2.94 -9.05 -6.57
C PRO A 104 2.98 -8.75 -5.07
N ARG A 105 3.97 -9.32 -4.38
CA ARG A 105 4.15 -9.11 -2.94
C ARG A 105 4.22 -7.63 -2.60
N GLY A 106 3.45 -7.22 -1.58
CA GLY A 106 3.37 -5.83 -1.12
C GLY A 106 2.32 -4.99 -1.85
N TYR A 107 1.84 -5.44 -3.01
CA TYR A 107 0.77 -4.76 -3.75
C TYR A 107 -0.60 -5.31 -3.37
N SER A 108 -1.61 -4.43 -3.37
CA SER A 108 -2.99 -4.76 -3.02
C SER A 108 -3.99 -3.84 -3.72
N GLY A 109 -5.28 -4.12 -3.51
CA GLY A 109 -6.38 -3.50 -4.23
C GLY A 109 -6.76 -4.30 -5.48
N SER A 110 -7.96 -4.07 -5.99
CA SER A 110 -8.52 -4.81 -7.13
C SER A 110 -7.70 -4.70 -8.42
N ALA A 111 -6.91 -3.62 -8.56
CA ALA A 111 -6.01 -3.39 -9.69
C ALA A 111 -4.54 -3.34 -9.25
N CYS A 112 -4.18 -3.87 -8.07
CA CYS A 112 -2.82 -3.78 -7.51
C CYS A 112 -2.29 -2.34 -7.37
N GLN A 113 -3.21 -1.38 -7.22
CA GLN A 113 -2.92 0.06 -7.22
C GLN A 113 -2.38 0.59 -5.89
N ARG A 114 -2.32 -0.24 -4.84
CA ARG A 114 -1.82 0.15 -3.51
C ARG A 114 -0.56 -0.64 -3.19
N LEU A 115 0.50 0.06 -2.77
CA LEU A 115 1.67 -0.54 -2.15
C LEU A 115 1.47 -0.41 -0.63
N GLY A 116 1.25 -1.55 0.01
CA GLY A 116 0.98 -1.63 1.44
C GLY A 116 2.18 -1.28 2.30
N CYS A 117 1.95 -1.20 3.61
CA CYS A 117 3.00 -0.95 4.58
C CYS A 117 4.09 -2.02 4.54
N ALA A 118 5.33 -1.60 4.82
CA ALA A 118 6.48 -2.50 4.86
C ALA A 118 6.28 -3.58 5.93
N GLY A 119 6.56 -4.84 5.58
CA GLY A 119 6.59 -5.98 6.51
C GLY A 119 5.23 -6.53 6.92
N ASP A 120 4.25 -5.67 7.26
CA ASP A 120 2.95 -6.07 7.79
C ASP A 120 1.87 -4.98 7.58
N ALA A 121 0.65 -5.39 7.20
CA ALA A 121 -0.53 -4.50 7.16
C ALA A 121 -0.96 -4.02 8.57
N SER A 122 -0.56 -4.73 9.62
CA SER A 122 -0.77 -4.37 11.02
C SER A 122 0.44 -3.69 11.68
N CYS A 123 1.46 -3.30 10.91
CA CYS A 123 2.63 -2.59 11.42
C CYS A 123 3.27 -3.29 12.63
N GLY A 124 3.50 -4.61 12.51
CA GLY A 124 4.08 -5.44 13.57
C GLY A 124 3.21 -5.56 14.83
N GLY A 125 1.95 -5.11 14.79
CA GLY A 125 1.07 -5.01 15.96
C GLY A 125 1.31 -3.77 16.83
N HIS A 126 2.16 -2.84 16.38
CA HIS A 126 2.59 -1.65 17.12
C HIS A 126 2.43 -0.38 16.28
N GLY A 127 1.37 -0.32 15.49
CA GLY A 127 1.05 0.86 14.72
C GLY A 127 -0.17 0.72 13.82
N ARG A 128 -0.39 1.75 13.02
CA ARG A 128 -1.51 1.85 12.08
C ARG A 128 -0.98 2.03 10.66
N CYS A 129 -1.41 1.16 9.75
CA CYS A 129 -1.08 1.29 8.34
C CYS A 129 -2.01 2.33 7.69
N MET A 130 -1.44 3.43 7.21
CA MET A 130 -2.17 4.60 6.72
C MET A 130 -1.63 5.02 5.35
N SER A 131 -2.49 5.56 4.49
CA SER A 131 -2.02 6.14 3.22
C SER A 131 -1.22 7.42 3.49
N MET A 132 -0.36 7.82 2.54
CA MET A 132 0.41 9.06 2.68
C MET A 132 -0.48 10.30 2.87
N ARG A 133 -1.67 10.33 2.24
CA ARG A 133 -2.69 11.36 2.50
C ARG A 133 -3.12 11.39 3.97
N GLN A 134 -3.46 10.22 4.51
CA GLN A 134 -3.94 10.11 5.88
C GLN A 134 -2.84 10.47 6.88
N LEU A 135 -1.60 10.06 6.62
CA LEU A 135 -0.45 10.43 7.45
C LEU A 135 -0.24 11.94 7.47
N GLY A 136 -0.32 12.62 6.33
CA GLY A 136 -0.20 14.08 6.29
C GLY A 136 -1.22 14.79 7.19
N LEU A 137 -2.47 14.32 7.17
CA LEU A 137 -3.56 14.87 8.00
C LEU A 137 -3.50 14.42 9.46
N THR A 138 -2.53 13.59 9.85
CA THR A 138 -2.43 13.05 11.20
C THR A 138 -1.30 13.75 11.95
N HIS A 139 -1.64 14.59 12.93
CA HIS A 139 -0.67 15.27 13.78
C HIS A 139 0.40 14.32 14.35
N ALA A 140 -0.03 13.15 14.85
CA ALA A 140 0.86 12.15 15.43
C ALA A 140 1.87 11.53 14.44
N ALA A 141 1.69 11.71 13.12
CA ALA A 141 2.67 11.29 12.11
C ALA A 141 3.82 12.29 11.93
N ALA A 142 3.63 13.55 12.35
CA ALA A 142 4.66 14.56 12.36
C ALA A 142 4.55 15.46 13.62
N PRO A 143 4.59 14.86 14.83
CA PRO A 143 4.31 15.59 16.07
C PRO A 143 5.34 16.67 16.36
N LEU A 144 6.53 16.55 15.76
CA LEU A 144 7.63 17.51 15.89
C LEU A 144 7.42 18.79 15.08
N LEU A 145 6.47 18.84 14.15
CA LEU A 145 6.21 20.02 13.31
C LEU A 145 5.23 21.01 13.93
N GLY A 146 4.56 20.64 15.03
CA GLY A 146 3.55 21.50 15.69
C GLY A 146 2.32 21.81 14.82
N ALA A 147 2.21 21.22 13.62
CA ALA A 147 1.10 21.43 12.68
C ALA A 147 0.92 20.21 11.75
N ASP A 148 -0.31 20.02 11.29
CA ASP A 148 -0.62 19.00 10.28
C ASP A 148 -0.01 19.38 8.92
N THR A 149 0.46 18.38 8.17
CA THR A 149 1.10 18.60 6.87
C THR A 149 0.23 18.04 5.75
N VAL A 150 -0.24 18.88 4.83
CA VAL A 150 -1.10 18.35 3.76
C VAL A 150 -0.26 17.69 2.67
N TYR A 151 -0.31 16.36 2.60
CA TYR A 151 0.18 15.60 1.45
C TYR A 151 -0.98 15.17 0.54
N GLY A 152 -0.90 15.56 -0.73
CA GLY A 152 -1.91 15.21 -1.73
C GLY A 152 -3.20 16.03 -1.68
N SER A 153 -3.14 17.32 -1.38
CA SER A 153 -4.30 18.25 -1.45
C SER A 153 -5.08 18.17 -2.77
N SER A 154 -4.45 17.72 -3.85
CA SER A 154 -5.08 17.25 -5.08
C SER A 154 -4.30 16.08 -5.69
N ALA A 155 -4.92 15.32 -6.60
CA ALA A 155 -4.24 14.25 -7.35
C ALA A 155 -3.09 14.79 -8.24
N ALA A 156 -3.17 16.04 -8.69
CA ALA A 156 -2.11 16.73 -9.40
C ALA A 156 -0.94 17.14 -8.47
N ALA A 157 -1.23 17.39 -7.20
CA ALA A 157 -0.21 17.73 -6.20
C ALA A 157 0.54 16.50 -5.66
N ALA A 158 -0.13 15.35 -5.53
CA ALA A 158 0.54 14.07 -5.22
C ALA A 158 -0.30 12.86 -5.69
N TRP A 159 0.08 12.29 -6.84
CA TRP A 159 -0.63 11.18 -7.49
C TRP A 159 -0.57 9.86 -6.69
N ASP A 160 0.40 9.75 -5.79
CA ASP A 160 0.74 8.59 -4.95
C ASP A 160 0.17 8.68 -3.53
N ALA A 161 -0.51 9.79 -3.18
CA ALA A 161 -1.05 10.04 -1.85
C ALA A 161 -1.98 8.93 -1.32
N ASP A 162 -2.71 8.26 -2.21
CA ASP A 162 -3.61 7.14 -1.87
C ASP A 162 -3.09 5.77 -2.36
N LYS A 163 -1.92 5.76 -3.03
CA LYS A 163 -1.26 4.56 -3.54
C LYS A 163 -0.20 4.04 -2.59
N LEU A 164 0.56 4.93 -1.95
CA LEU A 164 1.60 4.59 -0.98
C LEU A 164 1.05 4.60 0.44
N TRP A 165 1.47 3.60 1.22
CA TRP A 165 1.07 3.41 2.60
C TRP A 165 2.31 3.24 3.48
N ALA A 166 2.26 3.78 4.68
CA ALA A 166 3.31 3.63 5.67
C ALA A 166 2.72 3.47 7.07
N CYS A 167 3.55 2.94 7.98
CA CYS A 167 3.16 2.71 9.35
C CYS A 167 3.36 3.95 10.21
N LEU A 168 2.30 4.36 10.91
CA LEU A 168 2.39 5.23 12.06
C LEU A 168 2.59 4.36 13.31
N CYS A 169 3.76 4.43 13.93
CA CYS A 169 4.11 3.58 15.07
C CYS A 169 3.54 4.10 16.39
N ASP A 170 3.15 3.17 17.26
CA ASP A 170 2.62 3.45 18.58
C ASP A 170 3.72 3.90 19.56
N SER A 171 3.34 4.66 20.57
CA SER A 171 4.22 5.09 21.65
C SER A 171 3.46 5.14 22.97
N SER A 172 4.01 4.55 24.03
CA SER A 172 3.46 4.65 25.39
C SER A 172 3.75 5.99 26.07
N TRP A 173 4.70 6.77 25.55
CA TRP A 173 4.98 8.13 26.01
C TRP A 173 4.58 9.18 24.97
N PRO A 174 4.26 10.42 25.41
CA PRO A 174 3.98 11.53 24.50
C PRO A 174 5.18 11.84 23.60
N VAL A 175 4.93 11.99 22.31
CA VAL A 175 5.94 12.34 21.31
C VAL A 175 5.69 13.76 20.84
N GLY A 176 6.70 14.61 20.90
CA GLY A 176 6.57 16.03 20.58
C GLY A 176 7.74 16.87 21.06
N ILE A 177 7.56 18.19 21.02
CA ILE A 177 8.57 19.20 21.38
C ILE A 177 8.23 19.97 22.65
N GLY A 178 7.08 19.70 23.28
CA GLY A 178 6.64 20.33 24.51
C GLY A 178 7.28 19.74 25.78
N ALA A 179 6.98 20.36 26.92
CA ALA A 179 7.45 19.90 28.22
C ALA A 179 6.95 18.49 28.56
N GLY A 180 7.85 17.59 28.93
CA GLY A 180 7.55 16.18 29.25
C GLY A 180 7.30 15.28 28.03
N GLU A 181 7.32 15.83 26.82
CA GLU A 181 7.26 15.06 25.58
C GLU A 181 8.66 14.61 25.15
N THR A 182 8.75 13.52 24.42
CA THR A 182 10.02 13.01 23.88
C THR A 182 10.10 13.20 22.37
N GLN A 183 11.25 13.61 21.83
CA GLN A 183 11.41 13.83 20.38
C GLN A 183 11.46 12.52 19.54
N ALA A 184 11.15 11.38 20.14
CA ALA A 184 11.21 10.07 19.51
C ALA A 184 10.09 9.15 20.06
N SER A 185 9.45 8.38 19.19
CA SER A 185 8.47 7.36 19.56
C SER A 185 9.11 6.09 20.12
N GLU A 186 8.34 5.32 20.90
CA GLU A 186 8.74 4.00 21.42
C GLU A 186 9.01 2.99 20.31
N TRP A 187 7.99 2.74 19.48
CA TRP A 187 8.12 1.87 18.32
C TRP A 187 8.53 2.70 17.11
N PHE A 188 9.41 2.12 16.28
CA PHE A 188 9.97 2.82 15.13
C PHE A 188 10.37 1.86 14.01
N GLY A 189 10.83 2.47 12.92
CA GLY A 189 11.17 1.79 11.68
C GLY A 189 9.97 1.59 10.75
N PRO A 190 10.20 1.17 9.49
CA PRO A 190 9.16 1.17 8.46
C PRO A 190 7.96 0.25 8.76
N ALA A 191 8.16 -0.77 9.60
CA ALA A 191 7.17 -1.77 9.97
C ALA A 191 6.78 -1.72 11.46
N CYS A 192 7.28 -0.75 12.23
CA CYS A 192 7.11 -0.64 13.68
C CYS A 192 7.52 -1.90 14.47
N THR A 193 8.48 -2.68 13.96
CA THR A 193 8.99 -3.90 14.61
C THR A 193 10.21 -3.64 15.49
N GLN A 194 10.66 -2.39 15.59
CA GLN A 194 11.80 -2.00 16.42
C GLN A 194 11.29 -1.17 17.60
N ARG A 195 11.72 -1.52 18.81
CA ARG A 195 11.40 -0.82 20.06
C ARG A 195 12.66 -0.19 20.63
N ARG A 196 12.58 1.10 20.94
CA ARG A 196 13.66 1.79 21.66
C ARG A 196 13.84 1.20 23.06
N CYS A 197 15.06 1.34 23.58
CA CYS A 197 15.38 0.88 24.91
C CYS A 197 15.01 1.93 25.97
N PRO A 198 15.08 1.57 27.26
CA PRO A 198 14.95 2.55 28.32
C PRO A 198 15.94 3.71 28.14
N SER A 199 15.40 4.93 28.24
CA SER A 199 16.19 6.16 28.17
C SER A 199 16.88 6.44 29.51
N GLY A 200 17.95 7.21 29.50
CA GLY A 200 18.52 7.78 30.72
C GLY A 200 19.69 8.72 30.43
N ASP A 201 20.06 9.48 31.46
CA ASP A 201 21.23 10.36 31.41
C ASP A 201 22.53 9.54 31.47
N ASP A 202 23.61 10.03 30.86
CA ASP A 202 24.90 9.38 30.90
C ASP A 202 25.64 9.72 32.21
N PRO A 203 25.84 8.74 33.12
CA PRO A 203 26.43 9.03 34.44
C PRO A 203 27.91 9.45 34.41
N MET A 204 28.55 9.48 33.24
CA MET A 204 29.95 9.89 33.10
C MET A 204 30.13 11.28 32.50
N THR A 205 29.05 11.94 32.10
CA THR A 205 29.08 13.31 31.58
C THR A 205 28.51 14.26 32.63
N SER A 206 28.81 15.55 32.48
CA SER A 206 28.22 16.61 33.31
C SER A 206 27.01 17.26 32.65
N ALA A 207 26.73 16.91 31.39
CA ALA A 207 25.59 17.38 30.65
C ALA A 207 24.46 16.37 30.85
N ASP A 208 23.23 16.84 30.98
CA ASP A 208 22.07 15.96 30.95
C ASP A 208 21.70 15.69 29.48
N GLU A 209 22.00 14.49 28.96
CA GLU A 209 21.66 14.16 27.57
C GLU A 209 20.17 13.91 27.36
N THR A 210 19.39 13.81 28.44
CA THR A 210 17.92 13.70 28.36
C THR A 210 17.24 15.06 28.28
N ASP A 211 17.95 16.17 28.55
CA ASP A 211 17.42 17.53 28.34
C ASP A 211 17.50 17.94 26.86
N CYS A 212 16.32 18.00 26.22
CA CYS A 212 16.17 18.43 24.84
C CYS A 212 15.78 19.90 24.70
N THR A 213 15.79 20.68 25.79
CA THR A 213 15.49 22.11 25.74
C THR A 213 16.47 22.81 24.79
N GLY A 214 15.95 23.53 23.79
CA GLY A 214 16.80 24.23 22.81
C GLY A 214 17.49 23.30 21.80
N LYS A 215 17.21 21.99 21.79
CA LYS A 215 17.79 21.03 20.84
C LYS A 215 16.88 20.83 19.63
N THR A 216 17.48 20.86 18.44
CA THR A 216 16.79 20.62 17.18
C THR A 216 16.52 19.14 16.97
N THR A 217 15.36 18.83 16.40
CA THR A 217 14.99 17.45 16.08
C THR A 217 15.78 16.93 14.86
N PRO A 218 16.29 15.68 14.88
CA PRO A 218 17.13 15.16 13.80
C PRO A 218 16.35 14.65 12.57
N TYR A 219 15.03 14.60 12.63
CA TYR A 219 14.18 13.90 11.65
C TYR A 219 13.36 14.80 10.72
N VAL A 220 13.39 16.13 10.91
CA VAL A 220 12.67 17.06 10.04
C VAL A 220 13.62 18.09 9.44
N ALA A 221 13.39 18.44 8.17
CA ALA A 221 13.97 19.61 7.52
C ALA A 221 13.42 20.95 8.10
N ALA A 222 12.71 20.89 9.23
CA ALA A 222 12.11 22.01 9.93
C ALA A 222 12.89 22.30 11.22
N THR A 223 13.11 23.59 11.47
CA THR A 223 13.76 24.24 12.61
C THR A 223 13.07 24.03 13.98
N ALA A 224 12.30 22.97 14.14
CA ALA A 224 11.63 22.67 15.40
C ALA A 224 12.65 22.35 16.48
N THR A 225 12.52 23.06 17.59
CA THR A 225 13.44 23.04 18.73
C THR A 225 12.63 22.72 19.98
N GLY A 226 13.15 21.83 20.83
CA GLY A 226 12.48 21.46 22.08
C GLY A 226 12.21 22.68 22.97
N GLU A 227 10.98 22.80 23.44
CA GLU A 227 10.59 23.77 24.45
C GLU A 227 11.23 23.44 25.80
N ALA A 228 11.11 24.35 26.77
CA ALA A 228 11.62 24.12 28.11
C ALA A 228 10.99 22.86 28.74
N GLY A 229 11.84 21.92 29.14
CA GLY A 229 11.41 20.64 29.73
C GLY A 229 11.09 19.54 28.72
N ASN A 230 11.39 19.73 27.43
CA ASN A 230 11.32 18.67 26.43
C ASN A 230 12.42 17.63 26.61
N LEU A 231 12.14 16.37 26.27
CA LEU A 231 13.01 15.23 26.56
C LEU A 231 13.64 14.64 25.30
N CYS A 232 14.94 14.39 25.38
CA CYS A 232 15.70 13.62 24.42
C CYS A 232 15.63 12.14 24.81
N HIS A 233 15.56 11.27 23.79
CA HIS A 233 15.63 9.82 24.02
C HIS A 233 17.06 9.33 23.87
N VAL A 234 17.63 8.78 24.94
CA VAL A 234 19.02 8.32 25.02
C VAL A 234 19.03 6.84 25.34
N ASP A 235 19.05 6.02 24.30
CA ASP A 235 19.05 4.56 24.44
C ASP A 235 20.15 4.11 25.42
N CYS A 236 19.75 3.42 26.49
CA CYS A 236 20.66 2.81 27.45
C CYS A 236 21.68 3.78 28.07
N SER A 237 21.30 5.04 28.32
CA SER A 237 22.17 6.04 28.96
C SER A 237 23.53 6.22 28.26
N ASN A 238 23.63 5.94 26.95
CA ASN A 238 24.90 5.84 26.22
C ASN A 238 25.92 4.83 26.84
N ARG A 239 25.46 3.96 27.74
CA ARG A 239 26.27 3.01 28.53
C ARG A 239 25.83 1.56 28.37
N GLY A 240 25.11 1.29 27.29
CA GLY A 240 24.83 -0.06 26.82
C GLY A 240 24.53 -0.10 25.34
N THR A 241 24.38 -1.32 24.83
CA THR A 241 23.87 -1.56 23.49
C THR A 241 22.39 -1.92 23.58
N CYS A 242 21.55 -1.24 22.81
CA CYS A 242 20.13 -1.57 22.72
C CYS A 242 19.88 -2.76 21.78
N ASN A 243 19.11 -3.74 22.23
CA ASN A 243 18.50 -4.72 21.32
C ASN A 243 17.13 -4.21 20.88
N TYR A 244 17.05 -3.58 19.71
CA TYR A 244 15.82 -2.99 19.19
C TYR A 244 14.70 -4.01 18.88
N GLY A 245 14.98 -5.31 18.76
CA GLY A 245 13.93 -6.31 18.64
C GLY A 245 13.20 -6.59 19.96
N THR A 246 13.81 -6.24 21.09
CA THR A 246 13.26 -6.48 22.44
C THR A 246 13.12 -5.20 23.27
N GLY A 247 13.73 -4.09 22.86
CA GLY A 247 13.87 -2.86 23.66
C GLY A 247 14.56 -3.08 25.01
N VAL A 248 15.54 -4.00 25.09
CA VAL A 248 16.29 -4.28 26.32
C VAL A 248 17.75 -3.88 26.15
N CYS A 249 18.30 -3.20 27.16
CA CYS A 249 19.69 -2.79 27.21
C CYS A 249 20.62 -3.92 27.63
N LYS A 250 21.77 -4.03 26.95
CA LYS A 250 22.94 -4.75 27.44
C LYS A 250 24.00 -3.74 27.89
N CYS A 251 24.17 -3.60 29.20
CA CYS A 251 25.10 -2.61 29.75
C CYS A 251 26.56 -2.95 29.50
N TYR A 252 27.37 -1.91 29.31
CA TYR A 252 28.82 -2.02 29.24
C TYR A 252 29.41 -2.32 30.63
N PRO A 253 30.62 -2.90 30.72
CA PRO A 253 31.28 -3.13 32.00
C PRO A 253 31.37 -1.85 32.82
N GLY A 254 31.06 -1.95 34.12
CA GLY A 254 31.02 -0.78 35.01
C GLY A 254 29.63 -0.13 35.13
N PHE A 255 28.65 -0.56 34.34
CA PHE A 255 27.31 0.02 34.29
C PHE A 255 26.22 -1.02 34.53
N SER A 256 25.12 -0.58 35.15
CA SER A 256 24.01 -1.44 35.56
C SER A 256 22.69 -0.68 35.59
N GLY A 257 21.61 -1.40 35.91
CA GLY A 257 20.25 -0.91 35.86
C GLY A 257 19.58 -1.19 34.51
N HIS A 258 18.26 -1.00 34.46
CA HIS A 258 17.45 -1.29 33.27
C HIS A 258 17.80 -0.43 32.04
N ASN A 259 18.37 0.76 32.26
CA ASN A 259 18.83 1.69 31.24
C ASN A 259 20.36 1.90 31.27
N CYS A 260 21.12 1.14 32.06
CA CYS A 260 22.57 1.30 32.19
C CYS A 260 23.06 2.64 32.78
N GLY A 261 22.19 3.44 33.38
CA GLY A 261 22.54 4.74 33.97
C GLY A 261 23.21 4.69 35.35
N GLN A 262 23.46 3.50 35.91
CA GLN A 262 24.04 3.36 37.25
C GLN A 262 25.44 2.78 37.19
N LEU A 263 26.40 3.39 37.89
CA LEU A 263 27.71 2.79 38.09
C LEU A 263 27.61 1.54 38.96
N THR A 264 28.18 0.43 38.50
CA THR A 264 28.36 -0.74 39.36
C THR A 264 29.40 -0.38 40.41
N THR A 265 29.03 -0.40 41.69
CA THR A 265 30.02 -0.37 42.76
C THR A 265 30.90 -1.61 42.62
N ALA A 266 32.23 -1.44 42.66
CA ALA A 266 33.13 -2.59 42.70
C ALA A 266 32.72 -3.49 43.89
N PRO A 267 32.77 -4.83 43.76
CA PRO A 267 32.72 -5.67 44.94
C PRO A 267 33.92 -5.25 45.81
N GLY A 268 33.62 -4.72 47.00
CA GLY A 268 34.63 -4.37 48.00
C GLY A 268 35.38 -5.59 48.51
#